data_AF-A0A7S4A4D9-F1
#
_entry.id   AF-A0A7S4A4D9-F1
#
_cell.length_a   1.000
_cell.length_b   1.000
_cell.length_c   1.000
_cell.angle_alpha   90.00
_cell.angle_beta   90.00
_cell.angle_gamma   90.00
#
_symmetry.space_group_name_H-M   'P 1'
#
loop_
_entity.id
_entity.type
_entity.pdbx_description
1 polymer ?
#
loop_
_entity_poly.entity_id
_entity_poly.type
_entity_poly.pdbx_seq_one_letter_code
_entity_poly.pdbx_strand_id
1 'polypeptide(L)'
;MLLARLARSTRPAVRRFAADVPAAQAALPRTIPDEALDFEMRMYVHAGRKLPVPEAHMISEYKVKLRVKIEDLGLDDIGAARLAYLTGPRFDAARGVLTLTAERFPSRTENRRYLIHQLELLKRAASEADDEFDAAWRRREEDE
;
A
#
# COMPACT_ATOMS: atom_id res chain seq x y z
N MET A 1 7.15 44.91 21.65
CA MET A 1 6.48 45.11 20.34
C MET A 1 7.24 44.52 19.13
N LEU A 2 8.01 43.41 19.27
CA LEU A 2 8.65 42.73 18.11
C LEU A 2 8.04 41.36 17.76
N LEU A 3 7.43 40.65 18.71
CA LEU A 3 6.89 39.30 18.49
C LEU A 3 5.57 39.27 17.69
N ALA A 4 4.79 40.36 17.69
CA ALA A 4 3.51 40.45 16.99
C ALA A 4 3.63 40.78 15.48
N ARG A 5 4.85 40.98 14.96
CA ARG A 5 5.11 41.25 13.53
C ARG A 5 5.47 40.00 12.74
N LEU A 6 5.99 38.95 13.36
CA LEU A 6 6.31 37.69 12.68
C LEU A 6 5.08 36.79 12.45
N ALA A 7 4.09 36.85 13.35
CA ALA A 7 2.90 36.00 13.30
C ALA A 7 1.89 36.36 12.18
N ARG A 8 2.14 37.41 11.38
CA ARG A 8 1.25 37.88 10.30
C ARG A 8 1.74 37.56 8.88
N SER A 9 2.89 36.90 8.71
CA SER A 9 3.56 36.80 7.40
C SER A 9 3.70 35.39 6.81
N THR A 10 3.20 34.33 7.46
CA THR A 10 3.37 32.97 6.92
C THR A 10 2.09 32.14 7.06
N ARG A 11 1.02 32.59 6.41
CA ARG A 11 0.10 31.61 5.83
C ARG A 11 0.64 31.36 4.43
N PRO A 12 1.34 30.24 4.14
CA PRO A 12 1.51 29.90 2.74
C PRO A 12 0.10 29.75 2.18
N ALA A 13 -0.20 30.52 1.14
CA ALA A 13 -1.37 30.29 0.33
C ALA A 13 -1.32 28.80 -0.05
N VAL A 14 -2.21 28.00 0.53
CA VAL A 14 -2.38 26.60 0.15
C VAL A 14 -3.01 26.65 -1.23
N ARG A 15 -2.18 26.92 -2.24
CA ARG A 15 -2.55 26.80 -3.64
C ARG A 15 -2.89 25.32 -3.77
N ARG A 16 -4.19 25.02 -3.87
CA ARG A 16 -4.66 23.71 -4.33
C ARG A 16 -3.97 23.47 -5.67
N PHE A 17 -2.90 22.70 -5.66
CA PHE A 17 -2.36 22.10 -6.86
C PHE A 17 -3.36 21.02 -7.28
N ALA A 18 -4.50 21.46 -7.83
CA ALA A 18 -5.24 20.65 -8.78
C ALA A 18 -4.41 20.70 -10.07
N ALA A 19 -3.28 19.98 -10.06
CA ALA A 19 -2.55 19.70 -11.27
C ALA A 19 -3.38 18.67 -12.04
N ASP A 20 -3.69 18.98 -13.29
CA ASP A 20 -4.30 18.07 -14.25
C ASP A 20 -3.59 16.72 -14.19
N VAL A 21 -4.24 15.75 -13.56
CA VAL A 21 -3.72 14.38 -13.48
C VAL A 21 -4.01 13.76 -14.84
N PRO A 22 -3.00 13.39 -15.66
CA PRO A 22 -3.27 12.69 -16.91
C PRO A 22 -4.08 11.44 -16.60
N ALA A 23 -5.11 11.21 -17.42
CA ALA A 23 -6.13 10.18 -17.23
C ALA A 23 -5.49 8.89 -16.71
N ALA A 24 -5.79 8.57 -15.45
CA ALA A 24 -5.31 7.38 -14.81
C ALA A 24 -5.69 6.19 -15.68
N GLN A 25 -4.70 5.36 -16.03
CA GLN A 25 -4.92 4.03 -16.59
C GLN A 25 -6.09 3.38 -15.84
N ALA A 26 -7.12 2.95 -16.58
CA ALA A 26 -8.42 2.55 -16.04
C ALA A 26 -8.22 1.65 -14.81
N ALA A 27 -8.35 2.26 -13.63
CA ALA A 27 -8.10 1.56 -12.38
C ALA A 27 -9.26 0.59 -12.19
N LEU A 28 -8.96 -0.63 -11.74
CA LEU A 28 -9.98 -1.54 -11.26
C LEU A 28 -10.92 -0.79 -10.29
N PRO A 29 -12.23 -1.09 -10.32
CA PRO A 29 -13.15 -0.48 -9.37
C PRO A 29 -12.62 -0.74 -7.96
N ARG A 30 -12.47 0.33 -7.18
CA ARG A 30 -11.95 0.23 -5.83
C ARG A 30 -13.03 -0.42 -4.96
N THR A 31 -12.77 -1.65 -4.52
CA THR A 31 -13.67 -2.41 -3.66
C THR A 31 -13.25 -2.37 -2.19
N ILE A 32 -11.97 -2.12 -1.94
CA ILE A 32 -11.40 -2.15 -0.59
C ILE A 32 -11.53 -0.75 0.03
N PRO A 33 -12.15 -0.63 1.22
CA PRO A 33 -12.37 0.67 1.86
C PRO A 33 -11.05 1.31 2.32
N ASP A 34 -11.02 2.64 2.39
CA ASP A 34 -9.82 3.40 2.75
C ASP A 34 -9.35 3.11 4.18
N GLU A 35 -10.28 2.86 5.10
CA GLU A 35 -10.02 2.53 6.50
C GLU A 35 -9.27 1.20 6.70
N ALA A 36 -9.36 0.26 5.76
CA ALA A 36 -8.64 -1.02 5.80
C ALA A 36 -7.16 -0.88 5.39
N LEU A 37 -6.76 0.26 4.80
CA LEU A 37 -5.46 0.43 4.16
C LEU A 37 -4.52 1.26 5.05
N ASP A 38 -3.54 0.59 5.67
CA ASP A 38 -2.49 1.25 6.45
C ASP A 38 -1.22 1.46 5.60
N PHE A 39 -0.84 2.72 5.37
CA PHE A 39 0.35 3.09 4.61
C PHE A 39 1.47 3.60 5.52
N GLU A 40 2.62 2.91 5.47
CA GLU A 40 3.87 3.37 6.09
C GLU A 40 4.80 3.96 5.02
N MET A 41 5.23 5.21 5.25
CA MET A 41 6.20 5.92 4.41
C MET A 41 7.26 6.54 5.31
N ARG A 42 8.54 6.43 4.94
CA ARG A 42 9.66 6.99 5.72
C ARG A 42 10.18 8.25 5.05
N MET A 43 10.43 9.29 5.84
CA MET A 43 11.00 10.55 5.37
C MET A 43 12.29 10.81 6.13
N TYR A 44 13.37 11.03 5.39
CA TYR A 44 14.65 11.42 5.97
C TYR A 44 14.77 12.93 5.89
N VAL A 45 15.06 13.56 7.02
CA VAL A 45 15.33 15.00 7.10
C VAL A 45 16.80 15.17 7.43
N HIS A 46 17.57 15.61 6.45
CA HIS A 46 18.99 15.88 6.62
C HIS A 46 19.19 17.34 7.04
N ALA A 47 19.70 17.57 8.26
CA ALA A 47 20.06 18.91 8.73
C ALA A 47 21.47 19.29 8.23
N GLY A 48 21.58 20.20 7.27
CA GLY A 48 22.85 20.70 6.74
C GLY A 48 22.85 20.98 5.24
N ARG A 49 23.98 21.44 4.67
CA ARG A 49 24.18 21.46 3.21
C ARG A 49 24.02 20.01 2.72
N LYS A 50 23.21 19.80 1.68
CA LYS A 50 23.13 18.50 0.97
C LYS A 50 24.55 18.07 0.66
N LEU A 51 25.06 17.08 1.39
CA LEU A 51 26.20 16.32 0.90
C LEU A 51 25.76 15.74 -0.45
N PRO A 52 26.62 15.66 -1.47
CA PRO A 52 26.35 14.85 -2.64
C PRO A 52 26.30 13.40 -2.16
N VAL A 53 25.12 12.99 -1.67
CA VAL A 53 24.87 11.62 -1.25
C VAL A 53 24.79 10.82 -2.55
N PRO A 54 25.52 9.70 -2.67
CA PRO A 54 25.40 8.84 -3.85
C PRO A 54 23.91 8.51 -4.06
N GLU A 55 23.44 8.58 -5.30
CA GLU A 55 22.04 8.35 -5.73
C GLU A 55 21.37 7.16 -5.03
N ALA A 56 22.17 6.14 -4.66
CA ALA A 56 21.78 4.97 -3.89
C ALA A 56 21.06 5.26 -2.55
N HIS A 57 21.30 6.39 -1.87
CA HIS A 57 20.62 6.71 -0.60
C HIS A 57 19.22 7.30 -0.77
N MET A 58 18.89 7.83 -1.97
CA MET A 58 17.56 8.37 -2.26
C MET A 58 16.54 7.26 -2.57
N ILE A 59 17.00 6.04 -2.86
CA ILE A 59 16.15 4.91 -3.29
C ILE A 59 15.10 4.55 -2.23
N SER A 60 15.37 4.77 -0.94
CA SER A 60 14.42 4.47 0.13
C SER A 60 13.35 5.54 0.37
N GLU A 61 13.51 6.76 -0.18
CA GLU A 61 12.55 7.84 0.03
C GLU A 61 11.25 7.61 -0.72
N TYR A 62 11.26 6.86 -1.82
CA TYR A 62 10.06 6.63 -2.64
C TYR A 62 9.30 5.38 -2.24
N LYS A 63 9.88 4.57 -1.33
CA LYS A 63 9.30 3.32 -0.85
C LYS A 63 8.01 3.58 -0.09
N VAL A 64 6.97 2.85 -0.48
CA VAL A 64 5.69 2.78 0.21
C VAL A 64 5.49 1.35 0.70
N LYS A 65 5.05 1.20 1.94
CA LYS A 65 4.62 -0.07 2.52
C LYS A 65 3.12 0.02 2.80
N LEU A 66 2.36 -0.97 2.34
CA LEU A 66 0.94 -1.15 2.60
C LEU A 66 0.76 -2.36 3.52
N ARG A 67 0.03 -2.17 4.61
CA ARG A 67 -0.48 -3.24 5.48
C ARG A 67 -1.99 -3.28 5.38
N VAL A 68 -2.53 -4.49 5.31
CA VAL A 68 -3.97 -4.74 5.36
C VAL A 68 -4.20 -6.04 6.11
N LYS A 69 -5.26 -6.10 6.92
CA LYS A 69 -5.66 -7.37 7.51
C LYS A 69 -6.53 -8.15 6.53
N ILE A 70 -6.40 -9.47 6.53
CA ILE A 70 -7.19 -10.31 5.63
C ILE A 70 -8.69 -10.25 5.97
N GLU A 71 -9.04 -10.11 7.26
CA GLU A 71 -10.43 -9.96 7.72
C GLU A 71 -11.13 -8.73 7.10
N ASP A 72 -10.39 -7.65 6.82
CA ASP A 72 -10.94 -6.41 6.27
C ASP A 72 -11.18 -6.48 4.75
N LEU A 73 -10.78 -7.58 4.09
CA LEU A 73 -10.91 -7.74 2.63
C LEU A 73 -12.26 -8.32 2.21
N GLY A 74 -13.04 -8.87 3.16
CA GLY A 74 -14.35 -9.48 2.89
C GLY A 74 -14.26 -10.73 2.00
N LEU A 75 -13.20 -11.52 2.17
CA LEU A 75 -13.05 -12.84 1.54
C LEU A 75 -13.72 -13.91 2.42
N ASP A 76 -14.17 -14.99 1.79
CA ASP A 76 -14.55 -16.21 2.50
C ASP A 76 -13.30 -16.95 3.02
N ASP A 77 -13.49 -17.97 3.87
CA ASP A 77 -12.38 -18.68 4.53
C ASP A 77 -11.42 -19.31 3.51
N ILE A 78 -11.97 -19.91 2.44
CA ILE A 78 -11.18 -20.47 1.34
C ILE A 78 -10.45 -19.36 0.56
N GLY A 79 -11.12 -18.24 0.24
CA GLY A 79 -10.49 -17.09 -0.41
C GLY A 79 -9.39 -16.46 0.43
N ALA A 80 -9.54 -16.40 1.76
CA ALA A 80 -8.50 -15.95 2.67
C ALA A 80 -7.29 -16.90 2.65
N ALA A 81 -7.51 -18.22 2.66
CA ALA A 81 -6.47 -19.23 2.51
C ALA A 81 -5.76 -19.14 1.15
N ARG A 82 -6.51 -18.96 0.05
CA ARG A 82 -5.96 -18.73 -1.30
C ARG A 82 -5.10 -17.48 -1.32
N LEU A 83 -5.57 -16.37 -0.75
CA LEU A 83 -4.81 -15.12 -0.72
C LEU A 83 -3.50 -15.29 0.07
N ALA A 84 -3.54 -15.98 1.21
CA ALA A 84 -2.35 -16.31 1.99
C ALA A 84 -1.36 -17.15 1.17
N TYR A 85 -1.85 -18.16 0.44
CA TYR A 85 -1.03 -18.99 -0.45
C TYR A 85 -0.39 -18.18 -1.59
N LEU A 86 -1.18 -17.37 -2.30
CA LEU A 86 -0.71 -16.53 -3.42
C LEU A 86 0.34 -15.50 -2.99
N THR A 87 0.20 -14.95 -1.78
CA THR A 87 1.07 -13.88 -1.28
C THR A 87 2.32 -14.41 -0.59
N GLY A 88 2.28 -15.66 -0.10
CA GLY A 88 3.39 -16.40 0.48
C GLY A 88 4.02 -15.66 1.67
N PRO A 89 5.34 -15.39 1.68
CA PRO A 89 6.03 -14.81 2.84
C PRO A 89 5.61 -13.36 3.16
N ARG A 90 4.77 -12.75 2.32
CA ARG A 90 4.21 -11.41 2.56
C ARG A 90 3.05 -11.43 3.56
N PHE A 91 2.46 -12.61 3.78
CA PHE A 91 1.39 -12.82 4.75
C PHE A 91 1.97 -13.30 6.09
N ASP A 92 1.63 -12.56 7.15
CA ASP A 92 1.94 -12.95 8.53
C ASP A 92 0.75 -13.71 9.12
N ALA A 93 0.84 -15.03 9.16
CA ALA A 93 -0.21 -15.92 9.66
C ALA A 93 -0.52 -15.70 11.16
N ALA A 94 0.47 -15.27 11.96
CA ALA A 94 0.26 -15.03 13.38
C ALA A 94 -0.55 -13.75 13.65
N ARG A 95 -0.45 -12.77 12.75
CA ARG A 95 -1.16 -11.48 12.87
C ARG A 95 -2.34 -11.32 11.92
N GLY A 96 -2.49 -12.20 10.93
CA GLY A 96 -3.49 -12.05 9.87
C GLY A 96 -3.25 -10.84 8.97
N VAL A 97 -1.99 -10.40 8.83
CA VAL A 97 -1.62 -9.16 8.13
C VAL A 97 -0.86 -9.46 6.85
N LEU A 98 -1.35 -8.93 5.73
CA LEU A 98 -0.63 -8.88 4.46
C LEU A 98 0.18 -7.59 4.35
N THR A 99 1.48 -7.73 4.07
CA THR A 99 2.38 -6.59 3.85
C THR A 99 2.87 -6.56 2.40
N LEU A 100 2.54 -5.49 1.68
CA LEU A 100 3.03 -5.21 0.34
C LEU A 100 3.96 -3.99 0.35
N THR A 101 4.99 -3.97 -0.49
CA THR A 101 5.91 -2.84 -0.61
C THR A 101 6.19 -2.50 -2.07
N ALA A 102 6.30 -1.21 -2.37
CA ALA A 102 6.65 -0.74 -3.71
C ALA A 102 7.66 0.40 -3.65
N GLU A 103 8.71 0.28 -4.45
CA GLU A 103 9.75 1.30 -4.69
C GLU A 103 10.07 1.40 -6.20
N ARG A 104 9.08 1.06 -7.04
CA ARG A 104 9.23 0.94 -8.49
C ARG A 104 9.22 2.29 -9.21
N PHE A 105 8.46 3.24 -8.68
CA PHE A 105 8.25 4.55 -9.29
C PHE A 105 8.96 5.66 -8.49
N PRO A 106 9.37 6.76 -9.14
CA PRO A 106 9.98 7.91 -8.48
C PRO A 106 8.96 8.74 -7.66
N SER A 107 7.66 8.43 -7.77
CA SER A 107 6.60 9.10 -7.02
C SER A 107 5.96 8.17 -6.00
N ARG A 108 5.89 8.61 -4.74
CA ARG A 108 5.15 7.89 -3.68
C ARG A 108 3.68 7.72 -4.03
N THR A 109 3.08 8.70 -4.69
CA THR A 109 1.69 8.64 -5.14
C THR A 109 1.48 7.51 -6.15
N GLU A 110 2.45 7.31 -7.06
CA GLU A 110 2.41 6.22 -8.04
C GLU A 110 2.64 4.86 -7.37
N ASN A 111 3.63 4.75 -6.48
CA ASN A 111 3.84 3.53 -5.70
C ASN A 111 2.61 3.16 -4.85
N ARG A 112 1.95 4.15 -4.23
CA ARG A 112 0.68 3.94 -3.49
C ARG A 112 -0.43 3.44 -4.41
N ARG A 113 -0.65 4.09 -5.56
CA ARG A 113 -1.66 3.66 -6.54
C ARG A 113 -1.39 2.25 -7.05
N TYR A 114 -0.12 1.95 -7.33
CA TYR A 114 0.31 0.62 -7.74
C TYR A 114 -0.01 -0.44 -6.68
N LEU A 115 0.30 -0.18 -5.41
CA LEU A 115 0.00 -1.11 -4.32
C LEU A 115 -1.50 -1.37 -4.17
N ILE A 116 -2.33 -0.33 -4.26
CA ILE A 116 -3.80 -0.48 -4.23
C ILE A 116 -4.27 -1.35 -5.39
N HIS A 117 -3.79 -1.07 -6.61
CA HIS A 117 -4.14 -1.86 -7.79
C HIS A 117 -3.70 -3.32 -7.67
N GLN A 118 -2.50 -3.58 -7.15
CA GLN A 118 -2.02 -4.94 -6.90
C GLN A 118 -2.86 -5.66 -5.85
N LEU A 119 -3.28 -4.97 -4.79
CA LEU A 119 -4.14 -5.54 -3.77
C LEU A 119 -5.53 -5.92 -4.33
N GLU A 120 -6.13 -5.07 -5.17
CA GLU A 120 -7.40 -5.38 -5.84
C GLU A 120 -7.28 -6.60 -6.78
N LEU A 121 -6.17 -6.71 -7.52
CA LEU A 121 -5.90 -7.89 -8.35
C LEU A 121 -5.77 -9.17 -7.51
N LEU A 122 -5.02 -9.10 -6.41
CA LEU A 122 -4.84 -10.23 -5.50
C LEU A 122 -6.16 -10.64 -4.86
N LYS A 123 -6.96 -9.67 -4.39
CA LYS A 123 -8.28 -9.92 -3.82
C LYS A 123 -9.18 -10.61 -4.83
N ARG A 124 -9.25 -10.07 -6.06
CA ARG A 124 -10.04 -10.66 -7.14
C ARG A 124 -9.59 -12.10 -7.45
N ALA A 125 -8.29 -12.31 -7.63
CA ALA A 125 -7.74 -13.63 -7.92
C ALA A 125 -8.03 -14.63 -6.78
N ALA A 126 -8.02 -14.17 -5.53
CA ALA A 126 -8.38 -15.01 -4.38
C ALA A 126 -9.88 -15.34 -4.30
N SER A 127 -10.76 -14.42 -4.74
CA SER A 127 -12.21 -14.64 -4.80
C SER A 127 -12.64 -15.56 -5.95
N GLU A 128 -11.86 -15.63 -7.03
CA GLU A 128 -12.14 -16.52 -8.15
C GLU A 128 -11.86 -17.98 -7.74
N ALA A 129 -12.78 -18.88 -8.06
CA ALA A 129 -12.67 -20.29 -7.66
C ALA A 129 -11.48 -20.97 -8.34
N ASP A 130 -10.72 -21.73 -7.55
CA ASP A 130 -9.63 -22.59 -8.02
C ASP A 130 -9.93 -24.01 -7.56
N ASP A 131 -10.47 -24.83 -8.45
CA ASP A 131 -10.97 -26.17 -8.14
C ASP A 131 -9.87 -27.07 -7.55
N GLU A 132 -8.62 -26.91 -8.01
CA GLU A 132 -7.49 -27.71 -7.54
C GLU A 132 -7.09 -27.30 -6.13
N PHE A 133 -6.94 -26.00 -5.90
CA PHE A 133 -6.64 -25.48 -4.56
C PHE A 133 -7.74 -25.85 -3.57
N ASP A 134 -9.00 -25.67 -3.95
CA ASP A 134 -10.15 -25.90 -3.09
C ASP A 134 -10.29 -27.37 -2.67
N ALA A 135 -10.11 -28.28 -3.62
CA ALA A 135 -10.13 -29.71 -3.33
C ALA A 135 -8.94 -30.13 -2.45
N ALA A 136 -7.77 -29.50 -2.62
CA ALA A 136 -6.63 -29.74 -1.75
C ALA A 136 -6.84 -29.19 -0.33
N TRP A 137 -7.45 -28.00 -0.21
CA TRP A 137 -7.74 -27.36 1.07
C TRP A 137 -8.76 -28.16 1.88
N ARG A 138 -9.88 -28.56 1.26
CA ARG A 138 -10.93 -29.36 1.92
C ARG A 138 -10.40 -30.70 2.44
N ARG A 139 -9.58 -31.40 1.65
CA ARG A 139 -8.95 -32.65 2.09
C ARG A 139 -8.09 -32.47 3.35
N ARG A 140 -7.39 -31.34 3.44
CA ARG A 140 -6.53 -31.05 4.59
C ARG A 140 -7.33 -30.77 5.87
N GLU A 141 -8.47 -30.10 5.77
CA GLU A 141 -9.36 -29.86 6.92
C GLU A 141 -10.04 -31.14 7.41
N GLU A 142 -10.28 -32.12 6.54
CA GLU A 142 -10.86 -33.42 6.92
C GLU A 142 -9.86 -34.34 7.64
N ASP A 143 -8.56 -34.12 7.45
CA ASP A 143 -7.46 -34.90 8.04
C ASP A 143 -6.97 -34.37 9.41
N GLU A 144 -7.38 -33.17 9.83
CA GLU A 144 -7.05 -32.53 11.12
C GLU A 144 -8.16 -32.67 12.18
#